data_AF-A0A1Q9TYW7-F1
#
_entry.id   AF-A0A1Q9TYW7-F1
#
_cell.length_a   1.000
_cell.length_b   1.000
_cell.length_c   1.000
_cell.angle_alpha   90.00
_cell.angle_beta   90.00
_cell.angle_gamma   90.00
#
_symmetry.space_group_name_H-M   'P 1'
#
loop_
_entity.id
_entity.type
_entity.pdbx_description
1 polymer ?
#
loop_
_entity_poly.entity_id
_entity_poly.type
_entity_poly.pdbx_seq_one_letter_code
_entity_poly.pdbx_strand_id
1 'polypeptide(L)'
;MQAITTGAPTPVPCNRCGRPLHSADSRARGYGRGCLAKELAAARTRLARHSRTVASGAEEVLEIPGAISRLRGDIFVVVGRTGHLYRATPEQCSCRAGQRGAHVCYHRVAAAIIAASLGLLPAATQPRVFQVSARSVGLAA
;
A
#
# COMPACT_ATOMS: atom_id res chain seq x y z
N MET A 1 6.20 -50.67 -0.61
CA MET A 1 5.32 -49.57 -0.19
C MET A 1 6.21 -48.41 0.25
N GLN A 2 6.36 -47.35 -0.57
CA GLN A 2 7.20 -46.21 -0.23
C GLN A 2 6.41 -45.19 0.61
N ALA A 3 6.99 -44.77 1.74
CA ALA A 3 6.42 -43.76 2.62
C ALA A 3 6.55 -42.37 1.96
N ILE A 4 5.40 -41.72 1.77
CA ILE A 4 5.32 -40.31 1.35
C ILE A 4 5.74 -39.47 2.56
N THR A 5 6.94 -38.91 2.52
CA THR A 5 7.38 -37.93 3.53
C THR A 5 6.70 -36.60 3.22
N THR A 6 5.71 -36.23 4.03
CA THR A 6 5.09 -34.92 3.97
C THR A 6 6.15 -33.87 4.34
N GLY A 7 6.61 -33.11 3.34
CA GLY A 7 7.52 -31.99 3.57
C GLY A 7 6.89 -30.98 4.53
N ALA A 8 7.68 -30.48 5.47
CA ALA A 8 7.23 -29.44 6.40
C ALA A 8 6.66 -28.24 5.61
N PRO A 9 5.50 -27.68 6.00
CA PRO A 9 4.89 -26.58 5.27
C PRO A 9 5.84 -25.39 5.26
N THR A 10 6.12 -24.85 4.06
CA THR A 10 6.96 -23.66 3.94
C THR A 10 6.34 -22.52 4.74
N PRO A 11 7.08 -21.90 5.67
CA PRO A 11 6.56 -20.82 6.48
C PRO A 11 6.22 -19.64 5.57
N VAL A 12 5.00 -19.11 5.73
CA VAL A 12 4.56 -17.92 4.98
C VAL A 12 5.13 -16.70 5.70
N PRO A 13 6.01 -15.91 5.09
CA PRO A 13 6.57 -14.73 5.75
C PRO A 13 5.56 -13.59 5.79
N CYS A 14 5.68 -12.73 6.79
CA CYS A 14 4.96 -11.46 6.82
C CYS A 14 5.46 -10.57 5.68
N ASN A 15 4.54 -10.07 4.87
CA ASN A 15 4.85 -9.19 3.74
C ASN A 15 5.68 -7.97 4.16
N ARG A 16 5.50 -7.45 5.38
CA ARG A 16 6.26 -6.30 5.93
C ARG A 16 7.60 -6.69 6.56
N CYS A 17 7.57 -7.50 7.63
CA CYS A 17 8.73 -7.73 8.49
C CYS A 17 9.47 -9.03 8.22
N GLY A 18 9.01 -9.84 7.25
CA GLY A 18 9.60 -11.12 6.90
C GLY A 18 9.43 -12.23 7.94
N ARG A 19 8.95 -11.94 9.16
CA ARG A 19 8.76 -12.94 10.21
C ARG A 19 7.72 -14.00 9.79
N PRO A 20 7.92 -15.28 10.14
CA PRO A 20 7.00 -16.35 9.79
C PRO A 20 5.62 -16.11 10.44
N LEU A 21 4.57 -16.32 9.64
CA LEU A 21 3.18 -16.22 10.07
C LEU A 21 2.68 -17.60 10.48
N HIS A 22 2.34 -17.73 11.76
CA HIS A 22 1.93 -19.01 12.36
C HIS A 22 0.41 -19.23 12.31
N SER A 23 -0.39 -18.17 12.43
CA SER A 23 -1.85 -18.29 12.42
C SER A 23 -2.39 -18.31 10.98
N ALA A 24 -3.38 -19.17 10.71
CA ALA A 24 -4.06 -19.23 9.42
C ALA A 24 -4.63 -17.87 8.99
N ASP A 25 -5.21 -17.14 9.95
CA ASP A 25 -5.72 -15.78 9.79
C ASP A 25 -4.63 -14.77 9.38
N SER A 26 -3.43 -14.83 9.97
CA SER A 26 -2.33 -13.97 9.50
C SER A 26 -1.79 -14.42 8.15
N ARG A 27 -1.70 -15.73 7.88
CA ARG A 27 -1.29 -16.26 6.56
C ARG A 27 -2.23 -15.81 5.45
N ALA A 28 -3.55 -15.85 5.67
CA ALA A 28 -4.56 -15.37 4.74
C ALA A 28 -4.44 -13.87 4.46
N ARG A 29 -4.10 -13.07 5.48
CA ARG A 29 -3.88 -11.63 5.36
C ARG A 29 -2.51 -11.26 4.79
N GLY A 30 -1.53 -12.16 4.83
CA GLY A 30 -0.12 -11.88 4.48
C GLY A 30 0.61 -10.94 5.46
N TYR A 31 -0.04 -10.52 6.55
CA TYR A 31 0.54 -9.63 7.56
C TYR A 31 0.31 -10.16 8.98
N GLY A 32 1.31 -9.99 9.84
CA GLY A 32 1.13 -10.17 11.29
C GLY A 32 0.28 -9.04 11.87
N ARG A 33 -0.52 -9.31 12.91
CA ARG A 33 -1.49 -8.35 13.51
C ARG A 33 -0.87 -6.98 13.82
N GLY A 34 0.30 -6.95 14.46
CA GLY A 34 0.98 -5.70 14.80
C GLY A 34 1.56 -4.96 13.60
N CYS A 35 2.00 -5.69 12.57
CA CYS A 35 2.42 -5.06 11.31
C CYS A 35 1.22 -4.43 10.63
N LEU A 36 0.11 -5.16 10.50
CA LEU A 36 -1.14 -4.68 9.92
C LEU A 36 -1.67 -3.42 10.62
N ALA A 37 -1.67 -3.37 11.96
CA ALA A 37 -2.12 -2.18 12.68
C ALA A 37 -1.27 -0.94 12.36
N LYS A 38 0.05 -1.11 12.31
CA LYS A 38 0.98 -0.04 11.91
C LYS A 38 0.80 0.34 10.44
N GLU A 39 0.47 -0.61 9.57
CA GLU A 39 0.12 -0.36 8.17
C GLU A 39 -1.10 0.54 8.05
N LEU A 40 -2.19 0.17 8.72
CA LEU A 40 -3.44 0.92 8.69
C LEU A 40 -3.28 2.32 9.29
N ALA A 41 -2.51 2.47 10.37
CA ALA A 41 -2.21 3.79 10.94
C ALA A 41 -1.42 4.69 9.96
N ALA A 42 -0.41 4.14 9.29
CA ALA A 42 0.36 4.87 8.28
C ALA A 42 -0.47 5.13 7.01
N ALA A 43 -1.42 4.27 6.69
CA ALA A 43 -2.37 4.47 5.61
C ALA A 43 -3.26 5.69 5.88
N ARG A 44 -3.89 5.77 7.05
CA ARG A 44 -4.82 6.85 7.42
C ARG A 44 -4.21 8.25 7.27
N THR A 45 -2.97 8.45 7.70
CA THR A 45 -2.27 9.74 7.54
C THR A 45 -1.98 10.08 6.08
N ARG A 46 -1.74 9.09 5.23
CA ARG A 46 -1.53 9.30 3.78
C ARG A 46 -2.85 9.53 3.05
N LEU A 47 -3.92 8.85 3.46
CA LEU A 47 -5.26 8.97 2.89
C LEU A 47 -5.86 10.36 3.10
N ALA A 48 -5.53 11.04 4.20
CA ALA A 48 -6.00 12.39 4.50
C ALA A 48 -5.62 13.45 3.43
N ARG A 49 -4.64 13.17 2.56
CA ARG A 49 -4.22 14.06 1.47
C ARG A 49 -5.03 13.89 0.18
N HIS A 50 -5.95 12.94 0.14
CA HIS A 50 -6.76 12.63 -1.04
C HIS A 50 -8.22 13.04 -0.83
N SER A 51 -8.96 13.19 -1.94
CA SER A 51 -10.39 13.46 -1.87
C SER A 51 -11.11 12.33 -1.12
N ARG A 52 -12.21 12.67 -0.43
CA ARG A 52 -12.97 11.72 0.41
C ARG A 52 -13.33 10.42 -0.32
N THR A 53 -13.72 10.53 -1.59
CA THR A 53 -14.07 9.39 -2.44
C THR A 53 -12.88 8.46 -2.69
N VAL A 54 -11.70 9.03 -2.94
CA VAL A 54 -10.46 8.25 -3.16
C VAL A 54 -9.98 7.64 -1.85
N ALA A 55 -10.04 8.40 -0.76
CA ALA A 55 -9.65 7.94 0.57
C ALA A 55 -10.50 6.74 1.02
N SER A 56 -11.83 6.86 0.94
CA SER A 56 -12.77 5.80 1.31
C SER A 56 -12.58 4.53 0.47
N GLY A 57 -12.41 4.66 -0.85
CA GLY A 57 -12.17 3.50 -1.72
C GLY A 57 -10.83 2.80 -1.45
N ALA A 58 -9.79 3.56 -1.07
CA ALA A 58 -8.50 2.99 -0.73
C ALA A 58 -8.52 2.34 0.67
N GLU A 59 -9.25 2.91 1.63
CA GLU A 59 -9.47 2.31 2.95
C GLU A 59 -10.19 0.96 2.83
N GLU A 60 -11.27 0.90 2.03
CA GLU A 60 -12.01 -0.34 1.74
C GLU A 60 -11.07 -1.45 1.22
N VAL A 61 -10.21 -1.13 0.25
CA VAL A 61 -9.22 -2.10 -0.29
C VAL A 61 -8.21 -2.55 0.77
N LEU A 62 -7.80 -1.65 1.67
CA LEU A 62 -6.81 -1.97 2.71
C LEU A 62 -7.39 -2.78 3.88
N GLU A 63 -8.71 -2.65 4.11
CA GLU A 63 -9.41 -3.37 5.17
C GLU A 63 -9.78 -4.81 4.77
N ILE A 64 -10.07 -5.05 3.50
CA ILE A 64 -10.46 -6.37 3.00
C ILE A 64 -9.22 -7.27 2.85
N PRO A 65 -9.13 -8.40 3.58
CA PRO A 65 -8.05 -9.37 3.42
C PRO A 65 -7.92 -9.86 1.98
N GLY A 66 -6.72 -9.77 1.42
CA GLY A 66 -6.44 -10.24 0.06
C GLY A 66 -6.91 -9.33 -1.07
N ALA A 67 -7.63 -8.23 -0.78
CA ALA A 67 -8.03 -7.26 -1.81
C ALA A 67 -6.85 -6.51 -2.44
N ILE A 68 -5.69 -6.53 -1.80
CA ILE A 68 -4.42 -6.10 -2.39
C ILE A 68 -3.32 -7.10 -2.04
N SER A 69 -2.65 -7.58 -3.08
CA SER A 69 -1.58 -8.57 -2.96
C SER A 69 -0.37 -8.13 -3.77
N ARG A 70 0.82 -8.32 -3.22
CA ARG A 70 2.07 -8.04 -3.94
C ARG A 70 2.33 -9.14 -4.97
N LEU A 71 2.52 -8.77 -6.22
CA LEU A 71 2.85 -9.70 -7.29
C LEU A 71 4.36 -9.90 -7.38
N ARG A 72 5.11 -8.83 -7.64
CA ARG A 72 6.57 -8.81 -7.75
C ARG A 72 7.08 -7.37 -7.67
N GLY A 73 8.22 -7.14 -7.02
CA GLY A 73 8.81 -5.80 -6.96
C GLY A 73 7.85 -4.79 -6.32
N ASP A 74 7.59 -3.68 -6.98
CA ASP A 74 6.62 -2.64 -6.62
C ASP A 74 5.24 -2.82 -7.31
N ILE A 75 5.02 -3.97 -7.94
CA ILE A 75 3.76 -4.29 -8.64
C ILE A 75 2.81 -5.02 -7.69
N PHE A 76 1.61 -4.46 -7.55
CA PHE A 76 0.51 -4.98 -6.76
C PHE A 76 -0.67 -5.36 -7.66
N VAL A 77 -1.40 -6.38 -7.25
CA VAL A 77 -2.72 -6.70 -7.78
C VAL A 77 -3.75 -6.20 -6.78
N VAL A 78 -4.68 -5.39 -7.26
CA VAL A 78 -5.76 -4.79 -6.47
C VAL A 78 -7.10 -5.25 -7.01
N VAL A 79 -7.94 -5.77 -6.13
CA VAL A 79 -9.33 -6.11 -6.42
C VAL A 79 -10.15 -4.83 -6.34
N GLY A 80 -10.78 -4.42 -7.44
CA GLY A 80 -11.72 -3.31 -7.45
C GLY A 80 -13.10 -3.72 -6.94
N ARG A 81 -13.98 -2.74 -6.71
CA ARG A 81 -15.34 -2.95 -6.17
C ARG A 81 -16.21 -3.97 -6.94
N THR A 82 -16.02 -4.09 -8.25
CA THR A 82 -16.77 -5.03 -9.09
C THR A 82 -16.08 -6.40 -9.22
N GLY A 83 -15.03 -6.66 -8.44
CA GLY A 83 -14.25 -7.89 -8.49
C GLY A 83 -13.17 -7.93 -9.59
N HIS A 84 -13.05 -6.89 -10.43
CA HIS A 84 -11.98 -6.83 -11.43
C HIS A 84 -10.62 -6.67 -10.77
N LEU A 85 -9.62 -7.37 -11.32
CA LEU A 85 -8.24 -7.29 -10.88
C LEU A 85 -7.51 -6.21 -11.68
N TYR A 86 -6.89 -5.27 -10.97
CA TYR A 86 -6.08 -4.21 -11.54
C TYR A 86 -4.62 -4.37 -11.12
N ARG A 87 -3.70 -4.18 -12.07
CA ARG A 87 -2.27 -4.05 -11.77
C ARG A 87 -2.00 -2.61 -11.39
N ALA A 88 -1.41 -2.40 -10.21
CA ALA A 88 -1.09 -1.09 -9.69
C ALA A 88 0.35 -1.06 -9.19
N THR A 89 1.09 -0.04 -9.61
CA THR A 89 2.35 0.41 -8.98
C THR A 89 2.06 1.69 -8.21
N PRO A 90 3.01 2.23 -7.41
CA PRO A 90 2.83 3.52 -6.76
C PRO A 90 2.56 4.67 -7.76
N GLU A 91 3.02 4.53 -9.00
CA GLU A 91 2.93 5.58 -10.02
C GLU A 91 1.81 5.34 -11.05
N GLN A 92 1.52 4.09 -11.39
CA GLN A 92 0.61 3.73 -12.48
C GLN A 92 -0.43 2.69 -12.05
N CYS A 93 -1.59 2.73 -12.69
CA CYS A 93 -2.63 1.72 -12.47
C CYS A 93 -3.31 1.36 -13.79
N SER A 94 -3.59 0.08 -14.00
CA SER A 94 -4.26 -0.44 -15.19
C SER A 94 -5.76 -0.15 -15.23
N CYS A 95 -6.33 0.55 -14.24
CA CYS A 95 -7.74 0.96 -14.30
C CYS A 95 -7.95 2.13 -15.27
N ARG A 96 -9.16 2.31 -15.78
CA ARG A 96 -9.51 3.38 -16.74
C ARG A 96 -9.09 4.78 -16.28
N ALA A 97 -9.22 5.07 -14.98
CA ALA A 97 -8.79 6.34 -14.41
C ALA A 97 -7.26 6.50 -14.40
N GLY A 98 -6.53 5.42 -14.08
CA GLY A 98 -5.07 5.39 -14.10
C GLY A 98 -4.49 5.51 -15.50
N GLN A 99 -5.07 4.81 -16.49
CA GLN A 99 -4.66 4.89 -17.89
C GLN A 99 -4.86 6.29 -18.50
N ARG A 100 -5.90 7.00 -18.07
CA ARG A 100 -6.18 8.37 -18.55
C ARG A 100 -5.28 9.43 -17.93
N GLY A 101 -4.57 9.14 -16.84
CA GLY A 101 -3.64 10.07 -16.17
C GLY A 101 -4.28 11.32 -15.53
N ALA A 102 -5.55 11.62 -15.80
CA ALA A 102 -6.21 12.84 -15.34
C ALA A 102 -6.51 12.88 -13.84
N HIS A 103 -6.68 11.71 -13.20
CA HIS A 103 -7.09 11.63 -11.80
C HIS A 103 -6.35 10.52 -11.05
N VAL A 104 -6.11 10.76 -9.76
CA VAL A 104 -5.57 9.75 -8.85
C VAL A 104 -6.65 8.72 -8.54
N CYS A 105 -6.40 7.45 -8.89
CA CYS A 105 -7.31 6.35 -8.54
C CYS A 105 -6.99 5.75 -7.17
N TYR A 106 -8.02 5.26 -6.47
CA TYR A 106 -7.85 4.65 -5.15
C TYR A 106 -6.96 3.39 -5.17
N HIS A 107 -6.94 2.64 -6.28
CA HIS A 107 -6.03 1.50 -6.46
C HIS A 107 -4.56 1.91 -6.35
N ARG A 108 -4.17 3.03 -6.99
CA ARG A 108 -2.80 3.55 -6.94
C ARG A 108 -2.46 4.03 -5.54
N VAL A 109 -3.40 4.69 -4.86
CA VAL A 109 -3.20 5.15 -3.47
C VAL A 109 -2.99 3.95 -2.54
N ALA A 110 -3.80 2.91 -2.65
CA ALA A 110 -3.63 1.68 -1.86
C ALA A 110 -2.27 1.01 -2.15
N ALA A 111 -1.88 0.91 -3.42
CA ALA A 111 -0.57 0.37 -3.82
C ALA A 111 0.59 1.22 -3.27
N ALA A 112 0.52 2.55 -3.37
CA ALA A 112 1.55 3.45 -2.86
C ALA A 112 1.68 3.38 -1.33
N ILE A 113 0.56 3.26 -0.61
CA ILE A 113 0.55 3.08 0.84
C ILE A 113 1.27 1.80 1.24
N ILE A 114 0.94 0.68 0.59
CA ILE A 114 1.57 -0.61 0.88
C ILE A 114 3.04 -0.58 0.49
N ALA A 115 3.39 -0.07 -0.70
CA ALA A 115 4.77 0.08 -1.14
C ALA A 115 5.60 0.88 -0.13
N ALA A 116 5.06 1.98 0.40
CA ALA A 116 5.74 2.81 1.38
C ALA A 116 6.13 2.04 2.63
N SER A 117 5.24 1.18 3.10
CA SER A 117 5.45 0.45 4.33
C SER A 117 6.27 -0.81 4.17
N LEU A 118 6.29 -1.37 2.96
CA LEU A 118 7.21 -2.41 2.55
C LEU A 118 8.63 -1.86 2.27
N GLY A 119 8.83 -0.53 2.34
CA GLY A 119 10.11 0.10 1.99
C GLY A 119 10.45 -0.02 0.50
N LEU A 120 9.43 -0.23 -0.34
CA LEU A 120 9.55 -0.42 -1.79
C LEU A 120 9.33 0.86 -2.58
N LEU A 121 8.96 1.96 -1.92
CA LEU A 121 9.00 3.25 -2.59
C LEU A 121 10.48 3.59 -2.89
N PRO A 122 10.81 4.04 -4.12
CA PRO A 122 12.07 4.75 -4.31
C PRO A 122 12.09 5.90 -3.31
N ALA A 123 13.26 6.17 -2.71
CA ALA A 123 13.46 7.30 -1.81
C ALA A 123 12.81 8.53 -2.45
N ALA A 124 11.70 8.99 -1.87
CA ALA A 124 10.89 10.00 -2.52
C ALA A 124 11.78 11.18 -2.85
N THR A 125 11.83 11.56 -4.14
CA THR A 125 12.00 12.96 -4.52
C THR A 125 10.90 13.68 -3.76
N GLN A 126 11.24 14.21 -2.59
CA GLN A 126 10.33 15.02 -1.80
C GLN A 126 9.82 16.09 -2.75
N PRO A 127 8.50 16.39 -2.79
CA PRO A 127 8.08 17.62 -3.42
C PRO A 127 8.90 18.70 -2.73
N ARG A 128 9.76 19.40 -3.47
CA ARG A 128 10.44 20.59 -2.95
C ARG A 128 9.34 21.56 -2.61
N VAL A 129 8.86 21.50 -1.37
CA VAL A 129 8.05 22.53 -0.78
C VAL A 129 8.97 23.74 -0.82
N PHE A 130 8.70 24.64 -1.77
CA PHE A 130 9.35 25.93 -1.82
C PHE A 130 8.97 26.61 -0.49
N GLN A 131 9.83 26.49 0.52
CA GLN A 131 9.70 27.30 1.72
C GLN A 131 9.93 28.74 1.27
N VAL A 132 8.84 29.46 1.04
CA VAL A 132 8.86 30.91 0.95
C VAL A 132 9.19 31.38 2.36
N SER A 133 10.48 31.58 2.60
CA SER A 133 10.98 32.15 3.85
C SER A 133 10.48 33.58 3.91
N ALA A 134 9.45 33.84 4.70
CA ALA A 134 9.02 35.19 5.03
C ALA A 134 10.16 35.87 5.79
N ARG A 135 11.00 36.63 5.08
CA ARG A 135 11.87 37.63 5.69
C ARG A 135 10.96 38.75 6.17
N SER A 136 10.75 38.80 7.48
CA SER A 136 10.25 39.97 8.17
C SER A 136 11.14 41.17 7.85
N VAL A 137 10.60 42.12 7.09
CA VAL A 137 11.18 43.46 6.96
C VAL A 137 10.88 44.17 8.28
N GLY A 138 11.86 44.23 9.16
CA GLY A 138 11.86 45.14 10.29
C GLY A 138 12.05 46.56 9.77
N LEU A 139 10.97 47.34 9.76
CA LEU A 139 11.02 48.78 9.52
C LEU A 139 11.36 49.43 10.88
N ALA A 140 12.61 49.84 11.05
CA ALA A 140 13.00 50.76 12.09
C ALA A 140 12.78 52.20 11.58
N ALA A 141 12.00 52.97 12.32
CA ALA A 141 11.96 54.43 12.29
C ALA A 141 11.80 54.91 13.73
#